data_AF-A0A7C3JU48-F1
#
_entry.id   AF-A0A7C3JU48-F1
#
_cell.length_a   1.000
_cell.length_b   1.000
_cell.length_c   1.000
_cell.angle_alpha   90.00
_cell.angle_beta   90.00
_cell.angle_gamma   90.00
#
_symmetry.space_group_name_H-M   'P 1'
#
loop_
_entity.id
_entity.type
_entity.pdbx_description
1 polymer ?
#
loop_
_entity_poly.entity_id
_entity_poly.type
_entity_poly.pdbx_seq_one_letter_code
_entity_poly.pdbx_strand_id
1 'polypeptide(L)'
;MTNLKGTKSHKNLKEAFAGESQANRRYLYFARVADIEGYPDVGGLFRDTSEAETGHAFGHLDFLKEVGDPVTEVPIGTTENNLKSAVEGETYEYTEMYP
;
A
#
# COMPACT_ATOMS: atom_id res chain seq x y z
N MET A 1 7.51 19.07 -14.02
CA MET A 1 7.12 19.04 -12.60
C MET A 1 8.39 19.11 -11.76
N THR A 2 8.37 19.74 -10.61
CA THR A 2 9.50 19.80 -9.67
C THR A 2 9.91 18.38 -9.28
N ASN A 3 11.22 18.10 -9.16
CA ASN A 3 11.73 16.76 -8.80
C ASN A 3 11.13 16.33 -7.44
N LEU A 4 10.36 15.24 -7.44
CA LEU A 4 9.68 14.74 -6.25
C LEU A 4 10.66 14.11 -5.26
N LYS A 5 11.75 13.48 -5.73
CA LYS A 5 12.65 12.68 -4.88
C LYS A 5 13.30 13.54 -3.80
N GLY A 6 13.23 13.06 -2.56
CA GLY A 6 13.82 13.72 -1.38
C GLY A 6 13.02 14.92 -0.83
N THR A 7 11.89 15.29 -1.43
CA THR A 7 11.04 16.37 -0.92
C THR A 7 10.22 15.95 0.31
N LYS A 8 9.69 16.94 1.05
CA LYS A 8 8.69 16.67 2.11
C LYS A 8 7.45 15.97 1.54
N SER A 9 7.02 16.35 0.33
CA SER A 9 5.87 15.73 -0.34
C SER A 9 6.12 14.26 -0.67
N HIS A 10 7.35 13.90 -1.07
CA HIS A 10 7.72 12.50 -1.27
C HIS A 10 7.59 11.69 0.01
N LYS A 11 8.08 12.20 1.14
CA LYS A 11 7.91 11.55 2.45
C LYS A 11 6.44 11.41 2.82
N ASN A 12 5.65 12.47 2.66
CA ASN A 12 4.21 12.46 2.96
C ASN A 12 3.46 11.43 2.10
N LEU A 13 3.81 11.28 0.81
CA LEU A 13 3.20 10.27 -0.06
C LEU A 13 3.52 8.86 0.38
N LYS A 14 4.76 8.58 0.82
CA LYS A 14 5.14 7.28 1.39
C LYS A 14 4.33 6.97 2.66
N GLU A 15 4.20 7.95 3.55
CA GLU A 15 3.42 7.82 4.78
C GLU A 15 1.93 7.60 4.50
N ALA A 16 1.36 8.34 3.55
CA ALA A 16 -0.04 8.18 3.14
C ALA A 16 -0.27 6.80 2.51
N PHE A 17 0.57 6.38 1.56
CA PHE A 17 0.49 5.04 0.97
C PHE A 17 0.54 3.93 2.03
N ALA A 18 1.43 4.04 3.01
CA ALA A 18 1.51 3.10 4.12
C ALA A 18 0.24 3.14 5.00
N GLY A 19 -0.31 4.33 5.26
CA GLY A 19 -1.54 4.53 6.02
C GLY A 19 -2.75 3.88 5.35
N GLU A 20 -2.98 4.17 4.07
CA GLU A 20 -4.12 3.62 3.31
C GLU A 20 -3.99 2.11 3.12
N SER A 21 -2.77 1.60 2.94
CA SER A 21 -2.51 0.15 2.90
C SER A 21 -2.90 -0.55 4.21
N GLN A 22 -2.60 0.07 5.36
CA GLN A 22 -2.99 -0.45 6.67
C GLN A 22 -4.49 -0.29 6.94
N ALA A 23 -5.09 0.82 6.51
CA ALA A 23 -6.53 1.08 6.62
C ALA A 23 -7.33 0.02 5.86
N ASN A 24 -6.99 -0.23 4.59
CA ASN A 24 -7.59 -1.28 3.77
C ASN A 24 -7.59 -2.64 4.48
N ARG A 25 -6.42 -3.10 4.96
CA ARG A 25 -6.29 -4.41 5.65
C ARG A 25 -7.09 -4.47 6.95
N ARG A 26 -7.09 -3.39 7.73
CA ARG A 26 -7.90 -3.28 8.96
C ARG A 26 -9.39 -3.35 8.65
N TYR A 27 -9.86 -2.63 7.64
CA TYR A 27 -11.28 -2.58 7.30
C TYR A 27 -11.79 -3.92 6.76
N LEU A 28 -11.00 -4.67 5.98
CA LEU A 28 -11.35 -6.05 5.62
C LEU A 28 -11.46 -6.96 6.86
N TYR A 29 -10.55 -6.80 7.83
CA TYR A 29 -10.63 -7.54 9.08
C TYR A 29 -11.88 -7.16 9.89
N PHE A 30 -12.23 -5.87 9.96
CA PHE A 30 -13.44 -5.39 10.64
C PHE A 30 -14.71 -5.89 9.95
N ALA A 31 -14.73 -5.94 8.61
CA ALA A 31 -15.82 -6.54 7.86
C ALA A 31 -16.06 -8.00 8.27
N ARG A 32 -14.98 -8.79 8.41
CA ARG A 32 -15.07 -10.18 8.89
C ARG A 32 -15.63 -10.28 10.30
N VAL A 33 -15.24 -9.37 11.20
CA VAL A 33 -15.79 -9.32 12.56
C VAL A 33 -17.29 -9.01 12.51
N ALA A 34 -17.72 -8.01 11.73
CA ALA A 34 -19.12 -7.66 11.56
C ALA A 34 -19.96 -8.82 10.99
N ASP A 35 -19.39 -9.60 10.05
CA ASP A 35 -20.05 -10.81 9.54
C ASP A 35 -20.29 -11.86 10.63
N ILE A 36 -19.30 -12.08 11.50
CA ILE A 36 -19.39 -13.04 12.63
C ILE A 36 -20.43 -12.57 13.65
N GLU A 37 -20.50 -11.27 13.89
CA GLU A 37 -21.46 -10.66 14.82
C GLU A 37 -22.90 -10.59 14.25
N GLY A 38 -23.09 -10.91 12.97
CA GLY A 38 -24.41 -10.91 12.33
C GLY A 38 -24.86 -9.54 11.81
N TYR A 39 -23.92 -8.65 11.50
CA TYR A 39 -24.18 -7.31 10.95
C TYR A 39 -23.78 -7.21 9.47
N PRO A 40 -24.55 -7.79 8.53
CA PRO A 40 -24.17 -7.88 7.11
C PRO A 40 -24.02 -6.51 6.44
N ASP A 41 -24.87 -5.53 6.77
CA ASP A 41 -24.80 -4.18 6.21
C ASP A 41 -23.53 -3.43 6.66
N VAL A 42 -23.13 -3.62 7.93
CA VAL A 42 -21.89 -3.06 8.48
C VAL A 42 -20.67 -3.74 7.86
N GLY A 43 -20.73 -5.07 7.68
CA GLY A 43 -19.72 -5.81 6.93
C GLY A 43 -19.58 -5.29 5.50
N GLY A 44 -20.70 -5.02 4.82
CA GLY A 44 -20.75 -4.37 3.50
C GLY A 44 -20.03 -3.02 3.50
N LEU A 45 -20.41 -2.14 4.41
CA LEU A 45 -19.81 -0.81 4.54
C LEU A 45 -18.29 -0.85 4.75
N PHE A 46 -17.79 -1.76 5.58
CA PHE A 46 -16.34 -1.90 5.78
C PHE A 46 -15.62 -2.39 4.53
N ARG A 47 -16.22 -3.28 3.73
CA ARG A 47 -15.64 -3.71 2.45
C ARG A 47 -15.61 -2.58 1.43
N ASP A 48 -16.71 -1.83 1.33
CA ASP A 48 -16.80 -0.69 0.40
C ASP A 48 -15.77 0.39 0.78
N THR A 49 -15.63 0.68 2.07
CA THR A 49 -14.60 1.60 2.57
C THR A 49 -13.19 1.08 2.26
N SER A 50 -12.94 -0.22 2.48
CA SER A 50 -11.65 -0.84 2.16
C SER A 50 -11.29 -0.69 0.68
N GLU A 51 -12.26 -0.85 -0.21
CA GLU A 51 -12.06 -0.66 -1.65
C GLU A 51 -11.74 0.81 -2.01
N ALA A 52 -12.36 1.77 -1.32
CA ALA A 52 -11.98 3.18 -1.45
C ALA A 52 -10.51 3.41 -1.06
N GLU A 53 -10.04 2.77 0.02
CA GLU A 53 -8.62 2.89 0.43
C GLU A 53 -7.66 2.21 -0.56
N THR A 54 -8.09 1.18 -1.29
CA THR A 54 -7.33 0.65 -2.44
C THR A 54 -7.12 1.75 -3.48
N GLY A 55 -8.19 2.47 -3.83
CA GLY A 55 -8.14 3.60 -4.76
C GLY A 55 -7.21 4.71 -4.29
N HIS A 56 -7.28 5.10 -3.01
CA HIS A 56 -6.38 6.11 -2.43
C HIS A 56 -4.92 5.65 -2.47
N ALA A 57 -4.63 4.42 -2.05
CA ALA A 57 -3.28 3.86 -2.07
C ALA A 57 -2.70 3.81 -3.49
N PHE A 58 -3.48 3.37 -4.48
CA PHE A 58 -3.04 3.36 -5.88
C PHE A 58 -2.80 4.76 -6.42
N GLY A 59 -3.65 5.72 -6.07
CA GLY A 59 -3.42 7.13 -6.41
C GLY A 59 -2.12 7.69 -5.84
N HIS A 60 -1.74 7.33 -4.60
CA HIS A 60 -0.43 7.69 -4.05
C HIS A 60 0.72 6.99 -4.78
N LEU A 61 0.56 5.70 -5.10
CA LEU A 61 1.57 4.93 -5.83
C LEU A 61 1.82 5.49 -7.25
N ASP A 62 0.79 6.05 -7.88
CA ASP A 62 0.89 6.70 -9.20
C ASP A 62 1.81 7.94 -9.20
N PHE A 63 1.92 8.65 -8.07
CA PHE A 63 2.92 9.71 -7.90
C PHE A 63 4.28 9.15 -7.51
N LEU A 64 4.31 8.14 -6.64
CA LEU A 64 5.57 7.55 -6.15
C LEU A 64 6.34 6.81 -7.25
N LYS A 65 5.66 6.21 -8.24
CA LYS A 65 6.33 5.48 -9.33
C LYS A 65 7.31 6.35 -10.14
N GLU A 66 7.16 7.68 -10.11
CA GLU A 66 8.11 8.60 -10.74
C GLU A 66 9.49 8.60 -10.06
N VAL A 67 9.56 8.18 -8.79
CA VAL A 67 10.78 8.20 -7.96
C VAL A 67 11.19 6.82 -7.43
N GLY A 68 10.35 5.81 -7.65
CA GLY A 68 10.60 4.41 -7.30
C GLY A 68 9.61 3.85 -6.28
N ASP A 69 9.74 2.55 -6.01
CA ASP A 69 8.99 1.84 -5.00
C ASP A 69 9.21 2.46 -3.61
N PRO A 70 8.15 2.75 -2.84
CA PRO A 70 8.28 3.36 -1.52
C PRO A 70 9.06 2.49 -0.52
N VAL A 71 9.19 1.19 -0.75
CA VAL A 71 9.89 0.24 0.12
C VAL A 71 11.32 0.00 -0.37
N THR A 72 11.51 -0.35 -1.64
CA THR A 72 12.82 -0.80 -2.17
C THR A 72 13.56 0.26 -2.98
N GLU A 73 12.90 1.36 -3.34
CA GLU A 73 13.36 2.36 -4.31
C GLU A 73 13.61 1.86 -5.74
N VAL A 74 13.34 0.58 -6.03
CA VAL A 74 13.38 0.03 -7.40
C VAL A 74 12.33 0.75 -8.27
N PRO A 75 12.61 1.07 -9.54
CA PRO A 75 11.60 1.67 -10.42
C PRO A 75 10.32 0.84 -10.49
N ILE A 76 9.15 1.48 -10.51
CA ILE A 76 7.86 0.81 -10.73
C ILE A 76 7.45 0.97 -12.20
N GLY A 77 6.91 -0.08 -12.82
CA GLY A 77 6.30 0.03 -14.14
C GLY A 77 6.21 -1.31 -14.86
N THR A 78 7.26 -1.68 -15.61
CA THR A 78 7.30 -2.96 -16.33
C THR A 78 7.20 -4.13 -15.36
N THR A 79 6.65 -5.25 -15.82
CA THR A 79 6.57 -6.48 -15.02
C THR A 79 7.95 -6.91 -14.50
N GLU A 80 9.00 -6.75 -15.32
CA GLU A 80 10.38 -7.03 -14.90
C GLU A 80 10.82 -6.17 -13.71
N ASN A 81 10.58 -4.86 -13.76
CA ASN A 81 10.89 -3.95 -12.67
C ASN A 81 10.10 -4.28 -11.40
N ASN A 82 8.81 -4.61 -11.54
CA ASN A 82 7.96 -4.96 -10.41
C ASN A 82 8.41 -6.28 -9.77
N LEU A 83 8.80 -7.28 -10.57
CA LEU A 83 9.38 -8.54 -10.08
C LEU A 83 10.70 -8.30 -9.34
N LYS A 84 11.56 -7.43 -9.87
CA LYS A 84 12.81 -7.06 -9.21
C LYS A 84 12.56 -6.41 -7.85
N SER A 85 11.63 -5.46 -7.76
CA SER A 85 11.25 -4.84 -6.48
C SER A 85 10.77 -5.88 -5.47
N ALA A 86 9.87 -6.78 -5.90
CA ALA A 86 9.34 -7.83 -5.04
C ALA A 86 10.45 -8.76 -4.52
N VAL A 87 11.37 -9.20 -5.38
CA VAL A 87 12.50 -10.05 -4.97
C VAL A 87 13.41 -9.33 -3.97
N GLU A 88 13.73 -8.07 -4.19
CA GLU A 88 14.57 -7.29 -3.26
C GLU A 88 13.89 -7.11 -1.90
N GLY A 89 12.59 -6.80 -1.88
CA GLY A 89 11.79 -6.66 -0.65
C GLY A 89 11.73 -7.97 0.14
N GLU A 90 11.31 -9.07 -0.51
CA GLU A 90 11.22 -10.38 0.13
C GLU A 90 12.58 -10.89 0.62
N THR A 91 13.66 -10.62 -0.14
CA THR A 91 15.02 -10.99 0.27
C THR A 91 15.40 -10.30 1.57
N TYR A 92 15.19 -8.99 1.65
CA TYR A 92 15.43 -8.24 2.87
C TYR A 92 14.59 -8.77 4.04
N GLU A 93 13.32 -9.11 3.80
CA GLU A 93 12.45 -9.66 4.83
C GLU A 93 13.00 -10.98 5.40
N TYR A 94 13.36 -11.95 4.57
CA TYR A 94 13.81 -13.26 5.07
C TYR A 94 15.27 -13.29 5.56
N THR A 95 16.14 -12.38 5.10
CA THR A 95 17.54 -12.36 5.55
C THR A 95 17.81 -11.42 6.72
N GLU A 96 17.07 -10.32 6.82
CA GLU A 96 17.35 -9.24 7.79
C GLU A 96 16.17 -8.98 8.76
N MET A 97 14.92 -8.95 8.27
CA MET A 97 13.77 -8.55 9.12
C MET A 97 13.24 -9.70 9.99
N TYR A 98 13.09 -10.90 9.41
CA TYR A 98 12.54 -12.09 10.05
C TYR A 98 13.46 -13.32 9.88
N PRO A 99 14.64 -13.36 10.54
CA PRO A 99 15.53 -14.53 10.49
C PRO A 99 14.97 -15.78 11.18
#